data_AF-A0A7C3XJ13-F1
#
_entry.id   AF-A0A7C3XJ13-F1
#
_cell.length_a   1.000
_cell.length_b   1.000
_cell.length_c   1.000
_cell.angle_alpha   90.00
_cell.angle_beta   90.00
_cell.angle_gamma   90.00
#
_symmetry.space_group_name_H-M   'P 1'
#
loop_
_entity.id
_entity.type
_entity.pdbx_description
1 polymer ?
#
loop_
_entity_poly.entity_id
_entity_poly.type
_entity_poly.pdbx_seq_one_letter_code
_entity_poly.pdbx_strand_id
1 'polypeptide(L)'
;MVSISDDGKIKHDGRAPGFLYCIAEDIGSRDIHPHPHSSIEYGKEWLTDRDLKVVLLCPTCVLEKEMLTEKEVNDLRTKACSMNQQTKR
;
A
#
# COMPACT_ATOMS: atom_id res chain seq x y z
N MET A 1 6.50 -1.09 -4.97
CA MET A 1 5.73 -2.26 -4.50
C MET A 1 5.82 -2.41 -3.00
N VAL A 2 4.71 -2.86 -2.42
CA VAL A 2 4.58 -3.21 -1.01
C VAL A 2 4.03 -4.62 -0.91
N SER A 3 4.48 -5.37 0.10
CA SER A 3 3.97 -6.68 0.47
C SER A 3 3.72 -6.70 1.96
N ILE A 4 2.57 -7.22 2.36
CA ILE A 4 2.18 -7.39 3.76
C ILE A 4 1.94 -8.88 3.97
N SER A 5 2.65 -9.50 4.91
CA SER A 5 2.42 -10.89 5.28
C SER A 5 1.31 -11.03 6.32
N ASP A 6 0.81 -12.25 6.52
CA ASP A 6 -0.27 -12.55 7.47
C ASP A 6 0.08 -12.20 8.92
N ASP A 7 1.37 -12.19 9.27
CA ASP A 7 1.87 -11.75 10.59
C ASP A 7 2.09 -10.23 10.69
N GLY A 8 1.62 -9.47 9.68
CA GLY A 8 1.67 -8.01 9.64
C GLY A 8 3.04 -7.42 9.30
N LYS A 9 4.03 -8.23 8.90
CA LYS A 9 5.33 -7.68 8.44
C LYS A 9 5.15 -7.02 7.09
N ILE A 10 5.73 -5.83 6.97
CA ILE A 10 5.71 -5.03 5.76
C ILE A 10 7.09 -5.12 5.11
N LYS A 11 7.11 -5.41 3.81
CA LYS A 11 8.31 -5.25 2.97
C LYS A 11 8.00 -4.37 1.77
N HIS A 12 8.96 -3.57 1.34
CA HIS A 12 8.80 -2.65 0.21
C HIS A 12 10.07 -2.49 -0.63
N ASP A 13 9.92 -1.90 -1.81
CA ASP A 13 11.04 -1.54 -2.69
C ASP A 13 11.42 -0.05 -2.64
N GLY A 14 10.70 0.77 -1.86
CA GLY A 14 11.01 2.19 -1.65
C GLY A 14 12.44 2.41 -1.12
N ARG A 15 13.20 3.30 -1.78
CA ARG A 15 14.63 3.54 -1.48
C ARG A 15 14.92 4.87 -0.80
N ALA A 16 13.93 5.75 -0.69
CA ALA A 16 14.07 7.04 -0.05
C ALA A 16 13.20 7.10 1.21
N PRO A 17 13.68 7.78 2.28
CA PRO A 17 12.82 8.23 3.37
C PRO A 17 11.59 8.96 2.83
N GLY A 18 10.43 8.66 3.41
CA GLY A 18 9.17 9.31 3.10
C GLY A 18 8.62 10.05 4.32
N PHE A 19 7.31 10.27 4.31
CA PHE A 19 6.60 10.93 5.39
C PHE A 19 5.36 10.14 5.75
N LEU A 20 5.10 10.00 7.05
CA LEU A 20 3.87 9.41 7.57
C LEU A 20 2.91 10.53 7.98
N TYR A 21 1.71 10.49 7.43
CA TYR A 21 0.65 11.46 7.70
C TYR A 21 -0.54 10.79 8.40
N CYS A 22 -1.19 11.55 9.28
CA CYS A 22 -2.51 11.21 9.82
C CYS A 22 -3.56 12.12 9.16
N ILE A 23 -4.74 11.57 8.89
CA ILE A 23 -5.87 12.34 8.39
C ILE A 23 -6.45 13.13 9.57
N ALA A 24 -6.50 14.45 9.42
CA ALA A 24 -6.82 15.40 10.48
C ALA A 24 -8.25 15.96 10.34
N GLU A 25 -9.15 15.13 9.84
CA GLU A 25 -10.57 15.41 9.67
C GLU A 25 -11.35 14.09 9.63
N ASP A 26 -12.67 14.18 9.80
CA ASP A 26 -13.53 13.01 9.74
C ASP A 26 -13.64 12.48 8.31
N ILE A 27 -13.63 11.15 8.17
CA ILE A 27 -13.87 10.44 6.91
C ILE A 27 -15.10 9.57 7.05
N GLY A 28 -16.04 9.73 6.12
CA GLY A 28 -17.22 8.90 5.97
C GLY A 28 -17.12 7.92 4.80
N SER A 29 -18.07 6.98 4.74
CA SER A 29 -18.16 5.97 3.67
C SER A 29 -18.39 6.53 2.26
N ARG A 30 -18.74 7.82 2.13
CA ARG A 30 -18.88 8.50 0.83
C ARG A 30 -17.59 9.13 0.34
N ASP A 31 -16.61 9.32 1.23
CA ASP A 31 -15.32 9.94 0.89
C ASP A 31 -14.33 8.93 0.34
N ILE A 32 -14.58 7.64 0.59
CA ILE A 32 -13.65 6.56 0.27
C ILE A 32 -14.33 5.44 -0.48
N HIS A 33 -13.58 4.79 -1.36
CA HIS A 33 -13.99 3.56 -2.03
C HIS A 33 -12.81 2.57 -2.03
N PRO A 34 -13.08 1.25 -1.96
CA PRO A 34 -12.02 0.25 -1.92
C PRO A 34 -11.22 0.30 -3.22
N HIS A 35 -9.91 0.13 -3.13
CA HIS A 35 -9.07 0.14 -4.33
C HIS A 35 -9.42 -1.08 -5.21
N PRO A 36 -9.88 -0.89 -6.46
CA PRO A 36 -10.52 -1.94 -7.28
C PRO A 36 -9.57 -3.08 -7.68
N HIS A 37 -8.27 -2.83 -7.59
CA HIS A 37 -7.22 -3.80 -7.92
C HIS A 37 -6.27 -4.04 -6.75
N SER A 38 -6.73 -3.82 -5.51
CA SER A 38 -5.90 -4.13 -4.33
C SER A 38 -5.70 -5.63 -4.22
N SER A 39 -4.46 -6.05 -3.98
CA SER A 39 -4.15 -7.40 -3.52
C SER A 39 -4.09 -7.50 -1.99
N ILE A 40 -4.36 -6.41 -1.28
CA ILE A 40 -4.39 -6.33 0.18
C ILE A 40 -5.83 -6.62 0.64
N GLU A 41 -5.97 -7.17 1.85
CA GLU A 41 -7.26 -7.46 2.48
C GLU A 41 -8.20 -6.23 2.45
N TYR A 42 -9.50 -6.50 2.28
CA TYR A 42 -10.53 -5.48 2.31
C TYR A 42 -10.44 -4.63 3.59
N GLY A 43 -10.56 -3.31 3.41
CA GLY A 43 -10.50 -2.35 4.52
C GLY A 43 -9.10 -1.85 4.87
N LYS A 44 -8.04 -2.36 4.24
CA LYS A 44 -6.65 -1.91 4.45
C LYS A 44 -6.17 -0.86 3.46
N GLU A 45 -6.83 -0.74 2.31
CA GLU A 45 -6.47 0.21 1.25
C GLU A 45 -7.74 0.84 0.67
N TRP A 46 -7.73 2.16 0.54
CA TRP A 46 -8.86 2.98 0.11
C TRP A 46 -8.38 4.08 -0.84
N LEU A 47 -9.24 4.46 -1.76
CA LEU A 47 -9.08 5.61 -2.64
C LEU A 47 -10.08 6.70 -2.25
N THR A 48 -9.74 7.95 -2.53
CA THR A 48 -10.61 9.12 -2.33
C THR A 48 -10.48 10.07 -3.52
N ASP A 49 -11.56 10.76 -3.87
CA ASP A 49 -11.63 11.72 -4.99
C ASP A 49 -11.64 13.18 -4.52
N ARG A 50 -11.43 13.41 -3.21
CA ARG A 50 -11.32 14.75 -2.64
C ARG A 50 -9.99 14.94 -1.93
N ASP A 51 -9.60 16.20 -1.80
CA ASP A 51 -8.47 16.55 -0.96
C ASP A 51 -8.75 16.23 0.51
N LEU A 52 -7.72 15.75 1.20
CA LEU A 52 -7.77 15.45 2.62
C LEU A 52 -6.89 16.41 3.41
N LYS A 53 -7.38 16.88 4.55
CA LYS A 53 -6.54 17.54 5.55
C LYS A 53 -5.69 16.50 6.26
N VAL A 54 -4.38 16.71 6.26
CA VAL A 54 -3.43 15.80 6.90
C VAL A 54 -2.48 16.55 7.83
N VAL A 55 -2.03 15.85 8.87
CA VAL A 55 -0.97 16.29 9.78
C VAL A 55 0.21 15.35 9.61
N LEU A 56 1.41 15.93 9.42
CA LEU A 56 2.65 15.17 9.40
C LEU A 56 2.91 14.60 10.79
N LEU A 57 3.02 13.27 10.90
CA LEU A 57 3.42 12.61 12.15
C LEU A 57 4.94 12.56 12.26
N CYS A 58 5.61 12.03 11.24
CA CYS A 58 7.07 11.95 11.21
C CYS A 58 7.61 11.66 9.80
N PRO A 59 8.89 11.98 9.53
CA PRO A 59 9.64 11.34 8.45
C PRO A 59 9.81 9.85 8.72
N THR A 60 9.76 9.03 7.68
CA THR A 60 10.07 7.60 7.80
C THR A 60 11.56 7.35 7.59
N CYS A 61 12.03 6.16 7.95
CA CYS A 61 13.38 5.70 7.62
C CYS A 61 13.29 4.39 6.83
N VAL A 62 14.26 4.16 5.96
CA VAL A 62 14.34 2.91 5.20
C VAL A 62 15.08 1.90 6.07
N LEU A 63 14.40 0.80 6.43
CA LEU A 63 15.00 -0.28 7.22
C LEU A 63 15.40 -1.43 6.28
N GLU A 64 16.67 -1.81 6.29
CA GLU A 64 17.19 -2.86 5.39
C GLU A 64 16.42 -4.19 5.49
N LYS A 65 15.97 -4.55 6.71
CA LYS A 65 15.15 -5.75 6.95
C LYS A 65 13.78 -5.72 6.26
N GLU A 66 13.27 -4.54 5.93
CA GLU A 66 11.99 -4.32 5.26
C GLU A 66 12.15 -4.22 3.74
N MET A 67 13.39 -4.33 3.23
CA MET A 67 13.66 -4.23 1.81
C MET A 67 13.32 -5.54 1.09
N LEU A 68 12.56 -5.40 0.01
CA LEU A 68 12.42 -6.48 -0.97
C LEU A 68 13.71 -6.62 -1.78
N THR A 69 14.16 -7.86 -1.91
CA THR A 69 15.19 -8.27 -2.87
C THR A 69 14.65 -8.21 -4.30
N GLU A 70 15.53 -8.11 -5.29
CA GLU A 70 15.13 -8.11 -6.70
C GLU A 70 14.34 -9.36 -7.09
N LYS A 71 14.73 -10.52 -6.54
CA LYS A 71 14.01 -11.78 -6.73
C LYS A 71 12.58 -11.68 -6.21
N GLU A 72 12.40 -11.22 -4.97
CA GLU A 72 11.06 -11.07 -4.37
C GLU A 72 10.20 -10.08 -5.17
N VAL A 73 10.79 -8.97 -5.65
CA VAL A 73 10.08 -8.01 -6.50
C VAL A 73 9.60 -8.67 -7.79
N ASN A 74 10.46 -9.44 -8.47
CA ASN A 74 10.08 -10.12 -9.72
C ASN A 74 9.01 -11.21 -9.49
N ASP A 75 9.11 -11.96 -8.40
CA ASP A 75 8.12 -12.97 -8.02
C ASP A 75 6.75 -12.32 -7.78
N LEU A 76 6.71 -11.21 -7.04
CA LEU A 76 5.49 -10.45 -6.77
C LEU A 76 4.91 -9.81 -8.04
N ARG A 77 5.73 -9.26 -8.94
CA ARG A 77 5.27 -8.75 -10.25
C ARG A 77 4.62 -9.85 -11.09
N THR A 78 5.22 -11.03 -11.10
CA THR A 78 4.69 -12.20 -11.82
C THR A 78 3.32 -12.60 -11.26
N LYS A 79 3.20 -12.67 -9.92
CA LYS A 79 1.92 -12.95 -9.26
C LYS A 79 0.86 -11.89 -9.58
N ALA A 80 1.19 -10.61 -9.48
CA ALA A 80 0.27 -9.52 -9.79
C ALA A 80 -0.20 -9.54 -11.25
N CYS A 81 0.69 -9.88 -12.20
CA CYS A 81 0.34 -10.02 -13.61
C CYS A 81 -0.64 -11.19 -13.85
N SER A 82 -0.44 -12.33 -13.17
CA SER A 82 -1.35 -13.48 -13.23
C SER A 82 -2.72 -13.18 -12.60
N MET A 83 -2.76 -12.49 -11.46
CA MET A 83 -4.01 -12.11 -10.80
C MET A 83 -4.85 -11.15 -11.66
N ASN A 84 -4.21 -10.13 -12.27
CA ASN A 84 -4.89 -9.18 -13.15
C ASN A 84 -5.50 -9.82 -14.42
N GLN A 85 -5.04 -11.01 -14.82
CA GLN A 85 -5.61 -11.76 -15.96
C GLN A 85 -6.84 -12.59 -15.55
N GLN A 86 -6.98 -12.96 -14.27
CA GLN A 86 -8.13 -13.68 -13.75
C GLN A 86 -9.32 -12.75 -13.44
N THR A 87 -9.09 -11.50 -13.04
CA THR A 87 -10.15 -10.51 -12.74
C THR A 87 -10.78 -9.88 -13.99
N LYS A 88 -10.29 -10.21 -15.20
CA LYS A 88 -10.81 -9.72 -16.50
C LYS A 88 -11.72 -10.73 -17.24
N ARG A 89 -12.17 -11.80 -16.58
CA ARG A 89 -13.07 -12.81 -17.16
C ARG A 89 -14.47 -12.74 -16.55
#